data_AF-A0A954CM71-F1
#
_entry.id   AF-A0A954CM71-F1
#
_cell.length_a   1.000
_cell.length_b   1.000
_cell.length_c   1.000
_cell.angle_alpha   90.00
_cell.angle_beta   90.00
_cell.angle_gamma   90.00
#
_symmetry.space_group_name_H-M   'P 1'
#
loop_
_entity.id
_entity.type
_entity.pdbx_description
1 polymer ?
#
loop_
_entity_poly.entity_id
_entity_poly.type
_entity_poly.pdbx_seq_one_letter_code
_entity_poly.pdbx_strand_id
1 'polypeptide(L)'
;MCLENRAHGLRTAHPIFRGPLDPKLEFEPLPKNDPYADRFGARTPTWLVQVGEARTENDFGVIGDAHGFEDSPDCERICGGLNTKEPNAIAIGRQANLLHWGFYAAPDRMTESARRVFLNAIVWMRQFDGARPIVPRESRSRAWLQTFIDRIRQRHAAGDRTAEVLGYYYGRFPPDVALRTGGDARGLQKWHDRNIEFVVGGDNLTFSVDEDVAKLGISNRSPELLDWIRKRLKRSPRHEVARRLAARYLGDDGQDARTAIAWIEANRDRAFF
;
A
#
# COMPACT_ATOMS: atom_id res chain seq x y z
N MET A 1 0.95 -13.11 -1.89
CA MET A 1 1.49 -14.33 -1.26
C MET A 1 2.72 -13.98 -0.42
N CYS A 2 2.52 -13.58 0.83
CA CYS A 2 3.58 -13.13 1.74
C CYS A 2 3.16 -13.18 3.23
N LEU A 3 1.94 -13.64 3.55
CA LEU A 3 1.36 -13.63 4.89
C LEU A 3 1.44 -15.03 5.51
N GLU A 4 1.91 -15.08 6.74
CA GLU A 4 2.00 -16.27 7.58
C GLU A 4 0.69 -16.52 8.34
N ASN A 5 0.75 -17.41 9.34
CA ASN A 5 -0.41 -17.91 10.07
C ASN A 5 -0.90 -17.04 11.25
N ARG A 6 -0.18 -15.96 11.59
CA ARG A 6 -0.46 -15.11 12.76
C ARG A 6 -0.81 -13.68 12.37
N ALA A 7 -1.84 -13.14 13.01
CA ALA A 7 -2.21 -11.73 12.96
C ALA A 7 -1.52 -10.94 14.08
N HIS A 8 -1.33 -9.64 13.87
CA HIS A 8 -0.86 -8.73 14.93
C HIS A 8 -1.51 -7.35 14.75
N GLY A 9 -1.39 -6.48 15.77
CA GLY A 9 -1.91 -5.12 15.70
C GLY A 9 -3.42 -5.06 15.45
N LEU A 10 -4.19 -5.96 16.07
CA LEU A 10 -5.63 -6.02 15.92
C LEU A 10 -6.27 -4.75 16.51
N ARG A 11 -7.16 -4.12 15.75
CA ARG A 11 -8.09 -3.12 16.29
C ARG A 11 -9.19 -3.84 17.08
N THR A 12 -8.92 -4.29 18.31
CA THR A 12 -9.85 -5.13 19.09
C THR A 12 -11.19 -4.47 19.44
N ALA A 13 -11.32 -3.15 19.27
CA ALA A 13 -12.60 -2.45 19.34
C ALA A 13 -13.49 -2.67 18.09
N HIS A 14 -12.93 -3.16 16.98
CA HIS A 14 -13.64 -3.37 15.73
C HIS A 14 -14.77 -4.41 15.89
N PRO A 15 -15.95 -4.24 15.26
CA PRO A 15 -17.11 -5.09 15.48
C PRO A 15 -16.86 -6.60 15.28
N ILE A 16 -16.01 -6.98 14.33
CA ILE A 16 -15.70 -8.41 14.07
C ILE A 16 -15.05 -9.12 15.27
N PHE A 17 -14.41 -8.36 16.16
CA PHE A 17 -13.80 -8.85 17.40
C PHE A 17 -14.72 -8.66 18.61
N ARG A 18 -15.99 -8.32 18.41
CA ARG A 18 -16.98 -8.10 19.47
C ARG A 18 -18.20 -9.00 19.36
N GLY A 19 -18.57 -9.42 18.15
CA GLY A 19 -19.67 -10.35 17.96
C GLY A 19 -20.11 -10.44 16.50
N PRO A 20 -21.18 -11.21 16.22
CA PRO A 20 -22.11 -11.82 17.19
C PRO A 20 -21.58 -13.04 17.96
N LEU A 21 -20.58 -13.75 17.44
CA LEU A 21 -19.94 -14.86 18.16
C LEU A 21 -18.80 -14.32 19.02
N ASP A 22 -18.71 -14.76 20.28
CA ASP A 22 -17.58 -14.42 21.15
C ASP A 22 -16.28 -14.96 20.53
N PRO A 23 -15.36 -14.08 20.07
CA PRO A 23 -14.15 -14.48 19.35
C PRO A 23 -13.20 -15.35 20.14
N LYS A 24 -13.23 -15.30 21.49
CA LYS A 24 -12.24 -15.97 22.35
C LYS A 24 -10.80 -15.67 21.88
N LEU A 25 -10.47 -14.38 21.72
CA LEU A 25 -9.12 -13.97 21.29
C LEU A 25 -8.11 -14.34 22.38
N GLU A 26 -7.13 -15.15 22.00
CA GLU A 26 -5.96 -15.46 22.82
C GLU A 26 -4.73 -14.88 22.12
N PHE A 27 -3.96 -14.10 22.88
CA PHE A 27 -2.75 -13.45 22.38
C PHE A 27 -1.51 -14.12 22.94
N GLU A 28 -0.60 -14.46 22.05
CA GLU A 28 0.71 -15.00 22.39
C GLU A 28 1.80 -14.03 21.92
N PRO A 29 2.84 -13.78 22.74
CA PRO A 29 3.97 -12.98 22.29
C PRO A 29 4.68 -13.68 21.13
N LEU A 30 5.05 -12.91 20.12
CA LEU A 30 5.93 -13.39 19.05
C LEU A 30 7.22 -13.96 19.68
N PRO A 31 7.59 -15.22 19.39
CA PRO A 31 8.80 -15.82 19.95
C PRO A 31 10.03 -14.97 19.63
N LYS A 32 10.97 -14.89 20.58
CA LYS A 32 12.20 -14.09 20.39
C LYS A 32 13.02 -14.56 19.17
N ASN A 33 12.98 -15.86 18.87
CA ASN A 33 13.72 -16.47 17.76
C ASN A 33 12.87 -16.60 16.48
N ASP A 34 11.70 -15.98 16.43
CA ASP A 34 10.87 -15.97 15.23
C ASP A 34 11.60 -15.21 14.09
N PRO A 35 11.60 -15.71 12.84
CA PRO A 35 12.27 -15.05 11.72
C PRO A 35 11.74 -13.63 11.43
N TYR A 36 10.58 -13.27 11.96
CA TYR A 36 9.97 -11.96 11.83
C TYR A 36 10.15 -11.07 13.07
N ALA A 37 10.79 -11.54 14.15
CA ALA A 37 10.93 -10.81 15.41
C ALA A 37 11.60 -9.43 15.25
N ASP A 38 12.67 -9.34 14.46
CA ASP A 38 13.37 -8.07 14.20
C ASP A 38 12.50 -7.06 13.45
N ARG A 39 11.51 -7.55 12.68
CA ARG A 39 10.66 -6.70 11.85
C ARG A 39 9.45 -6.16 12.60
N PHE A 40 8.81 -7.00 13.41
CA PHE A 40 7.57 -6.64 14.10
C PHE A 40 7.79 -6.35 15.59
N GLY A 41 9.00 -6.54 16.09
CA GLY A 41 9.35 -6.43 17.50
C GLY A 41 9.20 -7.77 18.23
N ALA A 42 10.25 -8.17 18.94
CA ALA A 42 10.18 -9.33 19.83
C ALA A 42 9.06 -9.13 20.86
N ARG A 43 8.29 -10.20 21.12
CA ARG A 43 7.15 -10.21 22.05
C ARG A 43 5.93 -9.39 21.61
N THR A 44 5.88 -8.90 20.37
CA THR A 44 4.65 -8.31 19.83
C THR A 44 3.49 -9.29 20.00
N PRO A 45 2.35 -8.89 20.60
CA PRO A 45 1.20 -9.76 20.75
C PRO A 45 0.68 -10.21 19.40
N THR A 46 0.57 -11.52 19.23
CA THR A 46 0.06 -12.15 18.01
C THR A 46 -1.15 -13.01 18.32
N TRP A 47 -2.04 -13.14 17.36
CA TRP A 47 -3.20 -14.01 17.41
C TRP A 47 -3.03 -15.09 16.34
N LEU A 48 -3.07 -16.37 16.75
CA LEU A 48 -2.96 -17.50 15.82
C LEU A 48 -4.27 -17.67 15.06
N VAL A 49 -4.23 -17.46 13.74
CA VAL A 49 -5.42 -17.50 12.89
C VAL A 49 -5.60 -18.89 12.28
N GLN A 50 -4.51 -19.50 11.82
CA GLN A 50 -4.52 -20.82 11.21
C GLN A 50 -3.43 -21.71 11.77
N VAL A 51 -3.68 -23.01 11.82
CA VAL A 51 -2.72 -24.01 12.26
C VAL A 51 -1.88 -24.51 11.09
N GLY A 52 -0.65 -24.88 11.41
CA GLY A 52 0.35 -25.35 10.48
C GLY A 52 1.17 -24.25 9.85
N GLU A 53 2.30 -24.68 9.31
CA GLU A 53 3.32 -23.82 8.70
C GLU A 53 2.93 -23.42 7.27
N ALA A 54 3.23 -22.17 6.91
CA ALA A 54 3.06 -21.72 5.52
C ALA A 54 4.10 -22.42 4.61
N ARG A 55 3.74 -22.62 3.34
CA ARG A 55 4.43 -23.43 2.30
C ARG A 55 4.47 -24.94 2.49
N THR A 56 4.36 -25.44 3.71
CA THR A 56 4.44 -26.89 3.97
C THR A 56 3.05 -27.47 4.14
N GLU A 57 2.24 -26.88 5.02
CA GLU A 57 0.90 -27.38 5.34
C GLU A 57 -0.21 -26.50 4.77
N ASN A 58 0.03 -25.20 4.64
CA ASN A 58 -0.88 -24.25 3.98
C ASN A 58 -0.11 -23.42 2.95
N ASP A 59 -0.78 -22.95 1.89
CA ASP A 59 -0.18 -21.92 1.02
C ASP A 59 -0.07 -20.58 1.78
N PHE A 60 0.72 -19.66 1.23
CA PHE A 60 0.83 -18.32 1.77
C PHE A 60 -0.48 -17.55 1.67
N GLY A 61 -0.79 -16.84 2.74
CA GLY A 61 -1.80 -15.80 2.69
C GLY A 61 -1.40 -14.65 1.76
N VAL A 62 -2.41 -13.87 1.39
CA VAL A 62 -2.26 -12.63 0.64
C VAL A 62 -2.31 -11.46 1.62
N ILE A 63 -1.37 -10.53 1.48
CA ILE A 63 -1.36 -9.31 2.28
C ILE A 63 -1.58 -8.10 1.39
N GLY A 64 -2.44 -7.20 1.85
CA GLY A 64 -2.70 -5.90 1.24
C GLY A 64 -1.59 -4.91 1.54
N ASP A 65 -1.37 -4.01 0.60
CA ASP A 65 -0.50 -2.86 0.74
C ASP A 65 -1.16 -1.80 1.60
N ALA A 66 -0.43 -1.22 2.55
CA ALA A 66 -0.99 -0.24 3.47
C ALA A 66 -0.70 1.20 3.09
N HIS A 67 0.22 1.45 2.15
CA HIS A 67 0.60 2.82 1.80
C HIS A 67 -0.56 3.54 1.10
N GLY A 68 -1.13 4.53 1.80
CA GLY A 68 -2.25 5.35 1.36
C GLY A 68 -3.60 4.64 1.34
N PHE A 69 -3.70 3.44 1.93
CA PHE A 69 -4.94 2.68 1.91
C PHE A 69 -6.05 3.37 2.71
N GLU A 70 -5.75 3.80 3.93
CA GLU A 70 -6.71 4.47 4.83
C GLU A 70 -6.85 5.99 4.55
N ASP A 71 -6.18 6.51 3.52
CA ASP A 71 -6.39 7.89 3.09
C ASP A 71 -7.80 8.06 2.49
N SER A 72 -8.36 6.97 1.95
CA SER A 72 -9.75 6.94 1.50
C SER A 72 -10.71 6.67 2.66
N PRO A 73 -11.80 7.45 2.81
CA PRO A 73 -12.71 7.32 3.94
C PRO A 73 -13.55 6.03 3.93
N ASP A 74 -13.60 5.29 2.81
CA ASP A 74 -14.29 4.01 2.70
C ASP A 74 -13.38 2.80 2.96
N CYS A 75 -12.09 3.03 3.18
CA CYS A 75 -11.09 2.02 3.49
C CYS A 75 -10.81 1.94 4.99
N GLU A 76 -10.63 0.73 5.50
CA GLU A 76 -10.16 0.53 6.87
C GLU A 76 -9.23 -0.68 6.99
N ARG A 77 -8.12 -0.49 7.70
CA ARG A 77 -7.22 -1.56 8.11
C ARG A 77 -7.69 -2.12 9.45
N ILE A 78 -8.05 -3.40 9.49
CA ILE A 78 -8.56 -4.04 10.71
C ILE A 78 -7.41 -4.67 11.51
N CYS A 79 -6.49 -5.36 10.83
CA CYS A 79 -5.27 -5.86 11.46
C CYS A 79 -4.13 -6.08 10.45
N GLY A 80 -2.90 -6.21 10.98
CA GLY A 80 -1.75 -6.74 10.26
C GLY A 80 -1.61 -8.25 10.46
N GLY A 81 -0.54 -8.80 9.91
CA GLY A 81 -0.14 -10.18 10.11
C GLY A 81 1.32 -10.39 9.78
N LEU A 82 1.92 -11.45 10.30
CA LEU A 82 3.34 -11.72 10.11
C LEU A 82 3.61 -11.93 8.62
N ASN A 83 4.50 -11.14 8.04
CA ASN A 83 4.61 -11.07 6.59
C ASN A 83 5.99 -10.61 6.09
N THR A 84 6.27 -10.94 4.83
CA THR A 84 7.55 -10.60 4.19
C THR A 84 7.64 -9.15 3.68
N LYS A 85 6.56 -8.36 3.76
CA LYS A 85 6.51 -6.94 3.37
C LYS A 85 6.89 -6.01 4.52
N GLU A 86 5.90 -5.53 5.27
CA GLU A 86 6.05 -4.48 6.29
C GLU A 86 5.03 -4.62 7.43
N PRO A 87 5.29 -4.06 8.63
CA PRO A 87 4.40 -4.16 9.80
C PRO A 87 3.01 -3.53 9.63
N ASN A 88 2.90 -2.51 8.79
CA ASN A 88 1.65 -1.81 8.51
C ASN A 88 0.78 -2.53 7.47
N ALA A 89 1.31 -3.51 6.74
CA ALA A 89 0.57 -4.24 5.71
C ALA A 89 -0.72 -4.89 6.25
N ILE A 90 -1.69 -5.09 5.35
CA ILE A 90 -3.09 -5.35 5.69
C ILE A 90 -3.37 -6.85 5.56
N ALA A 91 -3.49 -7.55 6.69
CA ALA A 91 -3.93 -8.94 6.70
C ALA A 91 -5.47 -9.04 6.65
N ILE A 92 -6.14 -8.14 7.38
CA ILE A 92 -7.60 -7.98 7.30
C ILE A 92 -7.90 -6.50 7.11
N GLY A 93 -8.70 -6.17 6.12
CA GLY A 93 -9.15 -4.81 5.84
C GLY A 93 -10.39 -4.80 4.96
N ARG A 94 -11.07 -3.66 4.87
CA ARG A 94 -12.26 -3.49 4.05
C ARG A 94 -12.11 -2.26 3.15
N GLN A 95 -12.64 -2.36 1.93
CA GLN A 95 -12.95 -1.21 1.08
C GLN A 95 -14.35 -1.38 0.51
N ALA A 96 -15.23 -0.41 0.72
CA ALA A 96 -16.65 -0.52 0.39
C ALA A 96 -17.27 -1.87 0.83
N ASN A 97 -17.86 -2.63 -0.12
CA ASN A 97 -18.44 -3.95 0.11
C ASN A 97 -17.43 -5.12 0.00
N LEU A 98 -16.14 -4.83 -0.14
CA LEU A 98 -15.08 -5.82 -0.27
C LEU A 98 -14.34 -5.98 1.06
N LEU A 99 -14.27 -7.20 1.56
CA LEU A 99 -13.42 -7.57 2.69
C LEU A 99 -12.21 -8.36 2.17
N HIS A 100 -11.02 -7.89 2.52
CA HIS A 100 -9.80 -8.67 2.39
C HIS A 100 -9.64 -9.54 3.64
N TRP A 101 -9.79 -10.85 3.49
CA TRP A 101 -9.35 -11.84 4.47
C TRP A 101 -8.09 -12.51 3.93
N GLY A 102 -6.93 -12.08 4.42
CA GLY A 102 -5.64 -12.47 3.82
C GLY A 102 -5.19 -13.90 4.10
N PHE A 103 -5.71 -14.53 5.15
CA PHE A 103 -5.30 -15.87 5.57
C PHE A 103 -5.86 -16.93 4.62
N TYR A 104 -5.04 -17.94 4.31
CA TYR A 104 -5.33 -18.89 3.22
C TYR A 104 -6.00 -20.18 3.69
N ALA A 105 -5.83 -20.56 4.96
CA ALA A 105 -6.21 -21.88 5.45
C ALA A 105 -7.69 -22.22 5.20
N ALA A 106 -7.95 -23.48 4.90
CA ALA A 106 -9.29 -24.05 4.91
C ALA A 106 -9.91 -24.00 6.33
N PRO A 107 -11.25 -24.03 6.47
CA PRO A 107 -11.91 -23.86 7.77
C PRO A 107 -11.47 -24.84 8.86
N ASP A 108 -11.13 -26.08 8.52
CA ASP A 108 -10.62 -27.10 9.44
C ASP A 108 -9.18 -26.82 9.94
N ARG A 109 -8.45 -26.00 9.19
CA ARG A 109 -7.11 -25.50 9.54
C ARG A 109 -7.14 -24.11 10.16
N MET A 110 -8.31 -23.50 10.33
CA MET A 110 -8.47 -22.28 11.12
C MET A 110 -8.65 -22.61 12.61
N THR A 111 -8.07 -21.80 13.48
CA THR A 111 -8.38 -21.90 14.92
C THR A 111 -9.88 -21.66 15.15
N GLU A 112 -10.43 -22.20 16.24
CA GLU A 112 -11.83 -21.97 16.60
C GLU A 112 -12.12 -20.46 16.74
N SER A 113 -11.20 -19.72 17.36
CA SER A 113 -11.24 -18.26 17.46
C SER A 113 -11.32 -17.59 16.07
N ALA A 114 -10.48 -18.00 15.12
CA ALA A 114 -10.47 -17.46 13.77
C ALA A 114 -11.76 -17.75 12.99
N ARG A 115 -12.32 -18.96 13.12
CA ARG A 115 -13.61 -19.31 12.49
C ARG A 115 -14.72 -18.39 12.99
N ARG A 116 -14.76 -18.10 14.28
CA ARG A 116 -15.74 -17.16 14.86
C ARG A 116 -15.57 -15.74 14.34
N VAL A 117 -14.34 -15.22 14.31
CA VAL A 117 -14.04 -13.89 13.76
C VAL A 117 -14.39 -13.81 12.27
N PHE A 118 -14.11 -14.86 11.50
CA PHE A 118 -14.47 -14.91 10.08
C PHE A 118 -15.99 -14.86 9.87
N LEU A 119 -16.76 -15.63 10.65
CA LEU A 119 -18.22 -15.55 10.63
C LEU A 119 -18.73 -14.17 11.07
N ASN A 120 -18.12 -13.57 12.10
CA ASN A 120 -18.44 -12.21 12.52
C ASN A 120 -18.18 -11.20 11.41
N ALA A 121 -17.09 -11.36 10.66
CA ALA A 121 -16.77 -10.51 9.53
C ALA A 121 -17.82 -10.62 8.41
N ILE A 122 -18.31 -11.82 8.11
CA ILE A 122 -19.40 -12.03 7.14
C ILE A 122 -20.67 -11.29 7.59
N VAL A 123 -21.07 -11.43 8.86
CA VAL A 123 -22.26 -10.76 9.40
C VAL A 123 -22.07 -9.24 9.38
N TRP A 124 -20.92 -8.75 9.82
CA TRP A 124 -20.60 -7.33 9.84
C TRP A 124 -20.61 -6.72 8.43
N MET A 125 -20.14 -7.45 7.42
CA MET A 125 -20.10 -6.97 6.03
C MET A 125 -21.50 -6.74 5.42
N ARG A 126 -22.57 -7.32 5.99
CA ARG A 126 -23.95 -7.17 5.49
C ARG A 126 -24.38 -5.70 5.33
N GLN A 127 -23.91 -4.81 6.20
CA GLN A 127 -24.27 -3.40 6.20
C GLN A 127 -23.69 -2.62 5.01
N PHE A 128 -22.69 -3.18 4.33
CA PHE A 128 -22.04 -2.58 3.16
C PHE A 128 -22.59 -3.14 1.84
N ASP A 129 -23.68 -3.90 1.86
CA ASP A 129 -24.27 -4.46 0.65
C ASP A 129 -24.60 -3.37 -0.38
N GLY A 130 -24.17 -3.59 -1.62
CA GLY A 130 -24.28 -2.63 -2.72
C GLY A 130 -23.31 -1.42 -2.67
N ALA A 131 -22.51 -1.24 -1.60
CA ALA A 131 -21.52 -0.17 -1.55
C ALA A 131 -20.44 -0.38 -2.62
N ARG A 132 -19.95 0.71 -3.23
CA ARG A 132 -18.90 0.68 -4.25
C ARG A 132 -17.67 1.45 -3.76
N PRO A 133 -16.45 1.01 -4.13
CA PRO A 133 -15.23 1.76 -3.82
C PRO A 133 -15.34 3.22 -4.25
N ILE A 134 -15.00 4.15 -3.35
CA ILE A 134 -14.98 5.58 -3.67
C ILE A 134 -13.74 5.92 -4.49
N VAL A 135 -12.60 5.32 -4.13
CA VAL A 135 -11.30 5.57 -4.77
C VAL A 135 -10.72 4.27 -5.31
N PRO A 136 -10.57 4.10 -6.64
CA PRO A 136 -9.82 3.00 -7.18
C PRO A 136 -8.32 3.22 -6.93
N ARG A 137 -7.59 2.12 -6.71
CA ARG A 137 -6.13 2.19 -6.68
C ARG A 137 -5.58 2.15 -8.09
N GLU A 138 -5.14 3.30 -8.60
CA GLU A 138 -4.64 3.43 -9.98
C GLU A 138 -3.14 3.13 -10.11
N SER A 139 -2.35 3.29 -9.05
CA SER A 139 -0.91 3.05 -9.11
C SER A 139 -0.32 2.54 -7.78
N ARG A 140 0.94 2.08 -7.86
CA ARG A 140 1.73 1.75 -6.67
C ARG A 140 2.12 3.02 -5.94
N SER A 141 2.06 2.98 -4.60
CA SER A 141 2.52 4.10 -3.79
C SER A 141 4.03 4.23 -3.91
N ARG A 142 4.48 5.46 -4.15
CA ARG A 142 5.90 5.85 -4.14
C ARG A 142 6.61 5.55 -2.81
N ALA A 143 5.86 5.39 -1.72
CA ALA A 143 6.39 5.01 -0.41
C ALA A 143 7.16 3.66 -0.44
N TRP A 144 6.85 2.79 -1.42
CA TRP A 144 7.61 1.55 -1.63
C TRP A 144 9.09 1.77 -1.94
N LEU A 145 9.47 2.92 -2.49
CA LEU A 145 10.87 3.22 -2.77
C LEU A 145 11.72 3.17 -1.49
N GLN A 146 11.21 3.70 -0.38
CA GLN A 146 11.91 3.62 0.90
C GLN A 146 12.08 2.16 1.33
N THR A 147 11.02 1.36 1.23
CA THR A 147 11.09 -0.08 1.52
C THR A 147 12.13 -0.78 0.66
N PHE A 148 12.23 -0.46 -0.62
CA PHE A 148 13.27 -1.04 -1.49
C PHE A 148 14.68 -0.59 -1.10
N ILE A 149 14.89 0.68 -0.76
CA ILE A 149 16.18 1.18 -0.28
C ILE A 149 16.59 0.46 1.00
N ASP A 150 15.67 0.28 1.94
CA ASP A 150 15.92 -0.41 3.20
C ASP A 150 16.26 -1.88 2.98
N ARG A 151 15.61 -2.55 2.02
CA ARG A 151 15.94 -3.92 1.62
C ARG A 151 17.33 -4.04 1.02
N ILE A 152 17.70 -3.11 0.13
CA ILE A 152 19.06 -3.05 -0.43
C ILE A 152 20.08 -2.86 0.70
N ARG A 153 19.82 -1.93 1.63
CA ARG A 153 20.67 -1.68 2.80
C ARG A 153 20.86 -2.94 3.66
N GLN A 154 19.77 -3.64 3.97
CA GLN A 154 19.81 -4.89 4.76
C GLN A 154 20.63 -5.98 4.06
N ARG A 155 20.42 -6.16 2.75
CA ARG A 155 21.16 -7.16 1.95
C ARG A 155 22.65 -6.84 1.88
N HIS A 156 22.99 -5.58 1.63
CA HIS A 156 24.38 -5.12 1.62
C HIS A 156 25.05 -5.30 2.98
N ALA A 157 24.35 -5.04 4.09
CA ALA A 157 24.87 -5.28 5.44
C ALA A 157 25.10 -6.77 5.73
N ALA A 158 24.29 -7.66 5.15
CA ALA A 158 24.47 -9.10 5.21
C ALA A 158 25.54 -9.63 4.23
N GLY A 159 26.23 -8.76 3.47
CA GLY A 159 27.23 -9.14 2.47
C GLY A 159 26.65 -9.62 1.14
N ASP A 160 25.32 -9.62 0.98
CA ASP A 160 24.64 -10.04 -0.24
C ASP A 160 24.53 -8.87 -1.23
N ARG A 161 25.48 -8.84 -2.18
CA ARG A 161 25.55 -7.85 -3.28
C ARG A 161 25.39 -8.51 -4.64
N THR A 162 24.73 -9.67 -4.68
CA THR A 162 24.60 -10.49 -5.89
C THR A 162 23.80 -9.78 -6.98
N ALA A 163 24.17 -9.98 -8.24
CA ALA A 163 23.51 -9.37 -9.40
C ALA A 163 21.99 -9.65 -9.45
N GLU A 164 21.53 -10.75 -8.86
CA GLU A 164 20.11 -11.10 -8.76
C GLU A 164 19.33 -10.17 -7.80
N VAL A 165 19.88 -9.93 -6.60
CA VAL A 165 19.32 -8.97 -5.63
C VAL A 165 19.32 -7.57 -6.23
N LEU A 166 20.43 -7.20 -6.86
CA LEU A 166 20.57 -5.93 -7.56
C LEU A 166 19.53 -5.82 -8.68
N GLY A 167 19.33 -6.84 -9.50
CA GLY A 167 18.36 -6.82 -10.60
C GLY A 167 16.92 -6.57 -10.13
N TYR A 168 16.44 -7.30 -9.11
CA TYR A 168 15.07 -7.16 -8.63
C TYR A 168 14.78 -5.81 -7.98
N TYR A 169 15.67 -5.32 -7.11
CA TYR A 169 15.45 -4.07 -6.37
C TYR A 169 15.85 -2.85 -7.18
N TYR A 170 16.91 -2.91 -7.98
CA TYR A 170 17.36 -1.77 -8.78
C TYR A 170 16.45 -1.51 -9.96
N GLY A 171 15.85 -2.56 -10.53
CA GLY A 171 14.83 -2.42 -11.57
C GLY A 171 13.59 -1.64 -11.14
N ARG A 172 13.44 -1.29 -9.86
CA ARG A 172 12.36 -0.44 -9.35
C ARG A 172 12.63 1.05 -9.55
N PHE A 173 13.89 1.44 -9.73
CA PHE A 173 14.31 2.84 -9.88
C PHE A 173 14.50 3.19 -11.37
N PRO A 174 14.52 4.49 -11.73
CA PRO A 174 14.92 4.90 -13.06
C PRO A 174 16.29 4.31 -13.43
N PRO A 175 16.47 3.76 -14.65
CA PRO A 175 17.73 3.09 -15.02
C PRO A 175 18.98 3.96 -14.86
N ASP A 176 18.90 5.26 -15.19
CA ASP A 176 20.01 6.19 -15.05
C ASP A 176 20.39 6.44 -13.58
N VAL A 177 19.40 6.50 -12.69
CA VAL A 177 19.59 6.65 -11.25
C VAL A 177 20.24 5.41 -10.67
N ALA A 178 19.74 4.23 -11.03
CA ALA A 178 20.31 2.96 -10.61
C ALA A 178 21.78 2.84 -11.04
N LEU A 179 22.10 3.18 -12.30
CA LEU A 179 23.46 3.16 -12.84
C LEU A 179 24.38 4.16 -12.12
N ARG A 180 23.97 5.42 -11.99
CA ARG A 180 24.79 6.49 -11.38
C ARG A 180 25.09 6.25 -9.90
N THR A 181 24.19 5.58 -9.20
CA THR A 181 24.36 5.27 -7.78
C THR A 181 25.12 3.96 -7.57
N GLY A 182 25.40 3.19 -8.64
CA GLY A 182 25.84 1.79 -8.52
C GLY A 182 24.84 0.92 -7.76
N GLY A 183 23.58 1.37 -7.67
CA GLY A 183 22.54 0.85 -6.79
C GLY A 183 22.88 0.86 -5.30
N ASP A 184 23.83 1.69 -4.87
CA ASP A 184 24.13 1.85 -3.45
C ASP A 184 22.96 2.51 -2.71
N ALA A 185 22.58 1.93 -1.56
CA ALA A 185 21.45 2.40 -0.76
C ALA A 185 21.55 3.88 -0.36
N ARG A 186 22.77 4.40 -0.13
CA ARG A 186 22.97 5.82 0.22
C ARG A 186 22.75 6.72 -0.97
N GLY A 187 23.19 6.30 -2.16
CA GLY A 187 22.96 7.02 -3.41
C GLY A 187 21.47 7.09 -3.75
N LEU A 188 20.79 5.95 -3.65
CA LEU A 188 19.34 5.84 -3.87
C LEU A 188 18.54 6.65 -2.86
N GLN A 189 18.92 6.64 -1.57
CA GLN A 189 18.29 7.49 -0.55
C GLN A 189 18.39 8.98 -0.89
N LYS A 190 19.58 9.47 -1.28
CA LYS A 190 19.75 10.88 -1.68
C LYS A 190 18.89 11.25 -2.88
N TRP A 191 18.73 10.35 -3.85
CA TRP A 191 17.85 10.58 -4.98
C TRP A 191 16.38 10.59 -4.53
N HIS A 192 15.97 9.60 -3.73
CA HIS A 192 14.62 9.49 -3.19
C HIS A 192 14.21 10.78 -2.46
N ASP A 193 15.01 11.23 -1.49
CA ASP A 193 14.68 12.39 -0.66
C ASP A 193 14.51 13.69 -1.46
N ARG A 194 15.17 13.79 -2.62
CA ARG A 194 15.09 14.95 -3.52
C ARG A 194 13.91 14.89 -4.48
N ASN A 195 13.41 13.71 -4.79
CA ASN A 195 12.47 13.51 -5.90
C ASN A 195 11.12 12.95 -5.47
N ILE A 196 10.97 12.49 -4.22
CA ILE A 196 9.78 11.76 -3.78
C ILE A 196 8.47 12.52 -4.05
N GLU A 197 8.47 13.85 -3.97
CA GLU A 197 7.32 14.71 -4.25
C GLU A 197 6.89 14.77 -5.73
N PHE A 198 7.70 14.18 -6.62
CA PHE A 198 7.47 14.16 -8.07
C PHE A 198 7.44 12.74 -8.63
N VAL A 199 7.62 11.72 -7.78
CA VAL A 199 7.64 10.33 -8.21
C VAL A 199 6.22 9.87 -8.56
N VAL A 200 6.12 9.11 -9.65
CA VAL A 200 4.93 8.36 -10.05
C VAL A 200 5.25 6.86 -10.16
N GLY A 201 4.27 6.02 -9.84
CA GLY A 201 4.37 4.58 -10.04
C GLY A 201 4.05 4.21 -11.49
N GLY A 202 4.86 3.31 -12.06
CA GLY A 202 4.64 2.73 -13.37
C GLY A 202 4.32 1.23 -13.30
N ASP A 203 4.33 0.59 -14.47
CA ASP A 203 4.10 -0.84 -14.60
C ASP A 203 5.19 -1.67 -13.91
N ASN A 204 4.86 -2.93 -13.59
CA ASN A 204 5.81 -3.89 -13.03
C ASN A 204 6.60 -3.35 -11.82
N LEU A 205 5.95 -2.57 -10.95
CA LEU A 205 6.52 -1.96 -9.74
C LEU A 205 7.72 -1.03 -10.03
N THR A 206 7.76 -0.38 -11.18
CA THR A 206 8.76 0.63 -11.51
C THR A 206 8.33 2.01 -11.02
N PHE A 207 9.28 2.91 -10.84
CA PHE A 207 9.04 4.30 -10.46
C PHE A 207 9.83 5.24 -11.36
N SER A 208 9.24 6.39 -11.65
CA SER A 208 9.85 7.45 -12.44
C SER A 208 9.54 8.82 -11.85
N VAL A 209 10.26 9.84 -12.29
CA VAL A 209 9.96 11.24 -11.97
C VAL A 209 9.03 11.79 -13.03
N ASP A 210 7.97 12.45 -12.60
CA ASP A 210 7.16 13.28 -13.49
C ASP A 210 7.92 14.59 -13.78
N GLU A 211 8.61 14.62 -14.92
CA GLU A 211 9.45 15.76 -15.34
C GLU A 211 8.67 17.06 -15.52
N ASP A 212 7.39 16.99 -15.92
CA ASP A 212 6.55 18.19 -16.04
C ASP A 212 6.33 18.79 -14.64
N VAL A 213 5.98 17.95 -13.66
CA VAL A 213 5.75 18.37 -12.28
C VAL A 213 7.04 18.81 -11.58
N ALA A 214 8.13 18.07 -11.77
CA ALA A 214 9.44 18.41 -11.20
C ALA A 214 9.94 19.79 -11.67
N LYS A 215 9.75 20.13 -12.95
CA LYS A 215 10.08 21.47 -13.50
C LYS A 215 9.20 22.58 -12.93
N LEU A 216 7.95 22.27 -12.58
CA LEU A 216 7.06 23.23 -11.92
C LEU A 216 7.43 23.44 -10.44
N GLY A 217 8.10 22.47 -9.82
CA GLY A 217 8.42 22.50 -8.39
C GLY A 217 7.19 22.40 -7.48
N ILE A 218 6.06 21.90 -8.01
CA ILE A 218 4.82 21.69 -7.27
C ILE A 218 4.71 20.20 -7.00
N SER A 219 4.48 19.76 -5.76
CA SER A 219 4.36 18.33 -5.47
C SER A 219 3.14 17.71 -6.18
N ASN A 220 3.27 16.48 -6.68
CA ASN A 220 2.14 15.69 -7.17
C ASN A 220 1.31 15.06 -6.04
N ARG A 221 1.57 15.48 -4.79
CA ARG A 221 0.83 15.13 -3.57
C ARG A 221 -0.02 16.27 -3.04
N SER A 222 -0.16 17.31 -3.86
CA SER A 222 -0.61 18.62 -3.43
C SER A 222 -1.81 19.02 -4.29
N PRO A 223 -2.96 19.38 -3.71
CA PRO A 223 -4.08 19.94 -4.48
C PRO A 223 -3.69 21.23 -5.22
N GLU A 224 -2.60 21.88 -4.82
CA GLU A 224 -1.93 22.99 -5.51
C GLU A 224 -1.59 22.66 -6.98
N LEU A 225 -1.29 21.39 -7.29
CA LEU A 225 -1.08 20.95 -8.68
C LEU A 225 -2.37 21.11 -9.50
N LEU A 226 -3.52 20.72 -8.93
CA LEU A 226 -4.82 20.91 -9.59
C LEU A 226 -5.17 22.38 -9.74
N ASP A 227 -4.85 23.20 -8.72
CA ASP A 227 -5.06 24.64 -8.78
C ASP A 227 -4.22 25.28 -9.90
N TRP A 228 -2.97 24.85 -10.07
CA TRP A 228 -2.12 25.28 -11.18
C TRP A 228 -2.69 24.86 -12.53
N ILE A 229 -3.09 23.59 -12.69
CA ILE A 229 -3.69 23.06 -13.93
C ILE A 229 -4.92 23.88 -14.31
N ARG A 230 -5.87 24.04 -13.38
CA ARG A 230 -7.11 24.81 -13.58
C ARG A 230 -6.81 26.24 -14.00
N LYS A 231 -5.96 26.95 -13.24
CA LYS A 231 -5.61 28.35 -13.54
C LYS A 231 -4.97 28.48 -14.93
N ARG A 232 -4.12 27.52 -15.31
CA ARG A 232 -3.42 27.54 -16.59
C ARG A 232 -4.37 27.28 -17.76
N LEU A 233 -5.26 26.30 -17.64
CA LEU A 233 -6.25 25.96 -18.65
C LEU A 233 -7.30 27.06 -18.84
N LYS A 234 -7.74 27.74 -17.77
CA LYS A 234 -8.63 28.91 -17.87
C LYS A 234 -8.02 30.02 -18.71
N ARG A 235 -6.71 30.26 -18.57
CA ARG A 235 -6.00 31.31 -19.31
C ARG A 235 -5.67 30.89 -20.75
N SER A 236 -5.31 29.63 -20.94
CA SER A 236 -4.93 29.09 -22.25
C SER A 236 -5.39 27.63 -22.35
N PRO A 237 -6.58 27.37 -22.91
CA PRO A 237 -7.13 26.00 -23.03
C PRO A 237 -6.27 25.04 -23.86
N ARG A 238 -5.36 25.57 -24.68
CA ARG A 238 -4.41 24.79 -25.49
C ARG A 238 -3.01 24.69 -24.87
N HIS A 239 -2.84 25.08 -23.61
CA HIS A 239 -1.54 25.01 -22.95
C HIS A 239 -1.06 23.57 -22.80
N GLU A 240 0.01 23.23 -23.51
CA GLU A 240 0.47 21.85 -23.71
C GLU A 240 0.74 21.11 -22.40
N VAL A 241 1.58 21.68 -21.51
CA VAL A 241 1.91 21.07 -20.21
C VAL A 241 0.67 20.89 -19.33
N ALA A 242 -0.25 21.87 -19.36
CA ALA A 242 -1.43 21.79 -18.51
C ALA A 242 -2.42 20.73 -19.01
N ARG A 243 -2.52 20.54 -20.33
CA ARG A 243 -3.31 19.45 -20.92
C ARG A 243 -2.71 18.08 -20.63
N ARG A 244 -1.39 17.92 -20.74
CA ARG A 244 -0.72 16.66 -20.35
C ARG A 244 -0.94 16.32 -18.89
N LEU A 245 -0.78 17.30 -17.99
CA LEU A 245 -0.99 17.10 -16.57
C LEU A 245 -2.47 16.80 -16.25
N ALA A 246 -3.41 17.50 -16.87
CA ALA A 246 -4.83 17.20 -16.71
C ALA A 246 -5.16 15.77 -17.14
N ALA A 247 -4.76 15.36 -18.34
CA ALA A 247 -5.00 13.99 -18.83
C ALA A 247 -4.35 12.92 -17.94
N ARG A 248 -3.17 13.20 -17.37
CA ARG A 248 -2.44 12.26 -16.51
C ARG A 248 -3.08 12.09 -15.12
N TYR A 249 -3.46 13.19 -14.48
CA TYR A 249 -3.92 13.17 -13.08
C TYR A 249 -5.45 13.11 -12.92
N LEU A 250 -6.21 13.36 -13.99
CA LEU A 250 -7.68 13.30 -13.99
C LEU A 250 -8.24 12.20 -14.90
N GLY A 251 -7.38 11.43 -15.60
CA GLY A 251 -7.82 10.37 -16.51
C GLY A 251 -8.75 10.87 -17.60
N ASP A 252 -9.93 10.25 -17.70
CA ASP A 252 -10.97 10.58 -18.70
C ASP A 252 -11.49 12.02 -18.54
N ASP A 253 -11.59 12.53 -17.31
CA ASP A 253 -12.03 13.90 -17.03
C ASP A 253 -10.97 14.95 -17.43
N GLY A 254 -9.75 14.52 -17.72
CA GLY A 254 -8.61 15.35 -18.06
C GLY A 254 -8.37 15.58 -19.56
N GLN A 255 -9.13 14.90 -20.43
CA GLN A 255 -8.82 14.84 -21.87
C GLN A 255 -9.02 16.19 -22.60
N ASP A 256 -9.95 17.02 -22.10
CA ASP A 256 -10.21 18.36 -22.61
C ASP A 256 -10.19 19.40 -21.49
N ALA A 257 -9.86 20.65 -21.86
CA ALA A 257 -9.65 21.71 -20.89
C ALA A 257 -10.93 22.09 -20.12
N ARG A 258 -12.10 22.00 -20.77
CA ARG A 258 -13.37 22.42 -20.16
C ARG A 258 -13.78 21.40 -19.10
N THR A 259 -13.75 20.11 -19.43
CA THR A 259 -14.07 19.02 -18.51
C THR A 259 -13.08 18.99 -17.35
N ALA A 260 -11.78 19.15 -17.62
CA ALA A 260 -10.75 19.19 -16.57
C ALA A 260 -10.99 20.33 -15.57
N ILE A 261 -11.30 21.55 -16.05
CA ILE A 261 -11.60 22.70 -15.19
C ILE A 261 -12.84 22.41 -14.33
N ALA A 262 -13.92 21.92 -14.95
CA ALA A 262 -15.17 21.64 -14.25
C ALA A 262 -14.99 20.55 -13.18
N TRP A 263 -14.24 19.49 -13.50
CA TRP A 263 -13.94 18.43 -12.57
C TRP A 263 -13.14 18.94 -11.38
N ILE A 264 -12.08 19.72 -11.62
CA ILE A 264 -11.26 20.28 -10.53
C ILE A 264 -12.12 21.15 -9.62
N GLU A 265 -12.96 22.02 -10.16
CA GLU A 265 -13.82 22.89 -9.36
C GLU A 265 -14.83 22.13 -8.50
N ALA A 266 -15.34 20.99 -9.00
CA ALA A 266 -16.30 20.17 -8.27
C ALA A 266 -15.66 19.23 -7.24
N ASN A 267 -14.40 18.83 -7.44
CA ASN A 267 -13.80 17.70 -6.71
C ASN A 267 -12.54 18.05 -5.90
N ARG A 268 -11.93 19.23 -6.10
CA ARG A 268 -10.62 19.57 -5.53
C ARG A 268 -10.52 19.36 -4.01
N ASP A 269 -11.57 19.67 -3.26
CA ASP A 269 -11.56 19.52 -1.79
C ASP A 269 -11.85 18.08 -1.30
N ARG A 270 -12.14 17.17 -2.23
CA ARG A 270 -12.37 15.74 -1.98
C ARG A 270 -11.31 14.85 -2.60
N ALA A 271 -10.29 15.44 -3.23
CA ALA A 271 -9.22 14.69 -3.88
C ALA A 271 -8.21 14.17 -2.83
N PHE A 272 -7.77 12.93 -3.02
CA PHE A 272 -6.79 12.25 -2.19
C PHE A 272 -5.46 12.15 -2.95
N PHE A 273 -4.32 12.30 -2.27
CA PHE A 273 -3.00 12.53 -2.87
C PHE A 273 -1.85 11.79 -2.18
#